data_AF-A0A0G0GK89-F1
#
_entry.id   AF-A0A0G0GK89-F1
#
_cell.length_a   1.000
_cell.length_b   1.000
_cell.length_c   1.000
_cell.angle_alpha   90.00
_cell.angle_beta   90.00
_cell.angle_gamma   90.00
#
_symmetry.space_group_name_H-M   'P 1'
#
loop_
_entity.id
_entity.type
_entity.pdbx_description
1 polymer ?
#
loop_
_entity_poly.entity_id
_entity_poly.type
_entity_poly.pdbx_seq_one_letter_code
_entity_poly.pdbx_strand_id
1 'polypeptide(L)'
;MAKLGKETLVKLAEVGFFDDWKTLDEVTKRLSQKGFTIKSNKAGLIAQLLTFLCQDDILEREEIPGVKNAAKWKYRKIQNAKPNKSN
;
A
#
# COMPACT_ATOMS: atom_id res chain seq x y z
N MET A 1 15.70 -2.39 14.81
CA MET A 1 14.84 -3.06 13.79
C MET A 1 13.70 -2.12 13.45
N ALA A 2 13.56 -1.70 12.19
CA ALA A 2 12.42 -0.87 11.78
C ALA A 2 11.12 -1.69 11.86
N LYS A 3 10.15 -1.25 12.66
CA LYS A 3 8.81 -1.85 12.68
C LYS A 3 8.08 -1.39 11.42
N LEU A 4 7.55 -2.35 10.66
CA LEU A 4 6.68 -2.06 9.52
C LEU A 4 5.33 -1.57 10.06
N GLY A 5 5.01 -0.30 9.83
CA GLY A 5 3.76 0.33 10.27
C GLY A 5 3.14 1.19 9.16
N LYS A 6 1.92 1.67 9.40
CA LYS A 6 1.18 2.58 8.50
C LYS A 6 2.05 3.73 8.01
N GLU A 7 2.78 4.38 8.91
CA GLU A 7 3.66 5.52 8.60
C GLU A 7 4.74 5.19 7.56
N THR A 8 5.22 3.95 7.53
CA THR A 8 6.20 3.53 6.51
C THR A 8 5.59 3.54 5.12
N LEU A 9 4.36 3.05 4.99
CA LEU A 9 3.65 3.03 3.72
C LEU A 9 3.20 4.42 3.29
N VAL A 10 2.83 5.30 4.24
CA VAL A 10 2.57 6.73 3.97
C VAL A 10 3.82 7.38 3.38
N LYS A 11 4.99 7.22 4.02
CA LYS A 11 6.26 7.75 3.50
C LYS A 11 6.58 7.22 2.11
N LEU A 12 6.26 5.95 1.82
CA LEU A 12 6.41 5.40 0.48
C LEU A 12 5.50 6.10 -0.53
N ALA A 13 4.24 6.38 -0.18
CA ALA A 13 3.32 7.17 -1.02
C ALA A 13 3.79 8.62 -1.21
N GLU A 14 4.44 9.22 -0.21
CA GLU A 14 5.01 10.57 -0.31
C GLU A 14 6.19 10.62 -1.28
N VAL A 15 7.08 9.61 -1.27
CA VAL A 15 8.24 9.54 -2.16
C VAL A 15 7.94 8.96 -3.56
N GLY A 16 6.67 8.86 -3.93
CA GLY A 16 6.22 8.46 -5.26
C GLY A 16 6.20 6.96 -5.53
N PHE A 17 6.32 6.10 -4.52
CA PHE A 17 6.30 4.64 -4.73
C PHE A 17 4.97 4.14 -5.33
N PHE A 18 3.88 4.81 -4.97
CA PHE A 18 2.52 4.50 -5.43
C PHE A 18 2.05 5.45 -6.56
N ASP A 19 2.95 6.15 -7.26
CA ASP A 19 2.55 7.00 -8.39
C ASP A 19 1.95 6.17 -9.54
N ASP A 20 2.45 4.94 -9.70
CA ASP A 20 1.88 3.90 -10.55
C ASP A 20 1.12 2.84 -9.74
N TRP A 21 0.27 2.08 -10.41
CA TRP A 21 -0.37 0.90 -9.84
C TRP A 21 0.66 -0.12 -9.36
N LYS A 22 0.53 -0.58 -8.12
CA LYS A 22 1.35 -1.62 -7.48
C LYS A 22 0.50 -2.72 -6.89
N THR A 23 0.85 -3.96 -7.20
CA THR A 23 0.27 -5.15 -6.57
C THR A 23 0.83 -5.35 -5.17
N LEU A 24 0.14 -6.16 -4.35
CA LEU A 24 0.63 -6.54 -3.03
C LEU A 24 2.04 -7.15 -3.09
N ASP A 25 2.32 -7.97 -4.11
CA ASP A 25 3.62 -8.63 -4.31
C ASP A 25 4.74 -7.61 -4.53
N GLU A 26 4.51 -6.63 -5.41
CA GLU A 26 5.47 -5.55 -5.68
C GLU A 26 5.76 -4.72 -4.42
N VAL A 27 4.72 -4.42 -3.63
CA VAL A 27 4.87 -3.72 -2.35
C VAL A 27 5.73 -4.54 -1.39
N THR A 28 5.42 -5.83 -1.20
CA THR A 28 6.22 -6.72 -0.34
C THR A 28 7.66 -6.84 -0.81
N LYS A 29 7.89 -6.99 -2.12
CA LYS A 29 9.22 -7.11 -2.70
C LYS A 29 10.04 -5.84 -2.48
N ARG A 30 9.44 -4.66 -2.68
CA ARG A 30 10.12 -3.37 -2.46
C ARG A 30 10.47 -3.15 -1.00
N LEU A 31 9.57 -3.49 -0.09
CA LEU A 31 9.82 -3.41 1.34
C LEU A 31 10.96 -4.35 1.76
N SER A 32 10.99 -5.57 1.22
CA SER A 32 12.11 -6.49 1.45
C SER A 32 13.44 -5.92 0.95
N GLN A 33 13.45 -5.28 -0.23
CA GLN A 33 14.64 -4.60 -0.77
C GLN A 33 15.11 -3.41 0.10
N LYS A 34 14.19 -2.75 0.81
CA LYS A 34 14.51 -1.65 1.74
C LYS A 34 14.95 -2.13 3.13
N GLY A 35 15.21 -3.43 3.30
CA GLY A 35 15.70 -4.00 4.55
C GLY A 35 14.62 -4.30 5.59
N PHE A 36 13.34 -4.26 5.23
CA PHE A 36 12.26 -4.69 6.11
C PHE A 36 12.18 -6.22 6.13
N THR A 37 12.29 -6.83 7.31
CA THR A 37 12.09 -8.27 7.47
C THR A 37 10.60 -8.62 7.39
N ILE A 38 10.16 -8.91 6.18
CA ILE A 38 8.85 -9.47 5.88
C ILE A 38 8.97 -10.99 5.97
N LYS A 39 8.66 -11.55 7.14
CA LYS A 39 8.42 -13.00 7.24
C LYS A 39 7.22 -13.35 6.34
N SER A 40 7.22 -14.54 5.76
CA SER A 40 6.21 -14.98 4.77
C SER A 40 4.75 -14.86 5.25
N ASN A 41 4.49 -14.76 6.56
CA ASN A 41 3.15 -14.53 7.12
C ASN A 41 2.69 -13.06 7.15
N LYS A 42 3.52 -12.09 6.74
CA LYS A 42 3.22 -10.65 6.87
C LYS A 42 2.56 -10.03 5.64
N ALA A 43 2.35 -10.78 4.55
CA ALA A 43 1.62 -10.29 3.38
C ALA A 43 0.19 -9.85 3.75
N GLY A 44 -0.48 -10.59 4.64
CA GLY A 44 -1.81 -10.23 5.16
C GLY A 44 -1.80 -8.90 5.93
N LEU A 45 -0.77 -8.67 6.76
CA LEU A 45 -0.61 -7.41 7.48
C LEU A 45 -0.41 -6.23 6.52
N ILE A 46 0.39 -6.41 5.46
CA ILE A 46 0.60 -5.37 4.45
C ILE A 46 -0.69 -5.08 3.70
N ALA A 47 -1.45 -6.10 3.31
CA ALA A 47 -2.76 -5.93 2.69
C ALA A 47 -3.74 -5.17 3.60
N GLN A 48 -3.75 -5.45 4.90
CA GLN A 48 -4.54 -4.70 5.88
C GLN A 48 -4.10 -3.23 5.95
N LEU A 49 -2.79 -2.96 6.05
CA LEU A 49 -2.27 -1.60 6.10
C LEU A 49 -2.56 -0.80 4.82
N LEU A 50 -2.47 -1.44 3.65
CA LEU A 50 -2.86 -0.84 2.37
C LEU A 50 -4.35 -0.55 2.33
N THR A 51 -5.19 -1.45 2.86
CA THR A 51 -6.63 -1.22 2.99
C THR A 51 -6.94 -0.04 3.91
N PHE A 52 -6.22 0.11 5.03
CA PHE A 52 -6.35 1.30 5.88
C PHE A 52 -5.98 2.59 5.15
N LEU A 53 -4.91 2.58 4.34
CA LEU A 53 -4.54 3.74 3.53
C LEU A 53 -5.59 4.08 2.46
N CYS A 54 -6.32 3.08 1.97
CA CYS A 54 -7.46 3.32 1.11
C CYS A 54 -8.66 3.92 1.83
N GLN A 55 -8.88 3.55 3.10
CA GLN A 55 -9.93 4.14 3.93
C GLN A 55 -9.62 5.60 4.31
N ASP A 56 -8.34 5.96 4.37
CA ASP A 56 -7.87 7.32 4.67
C ASP A 56 -7.75 8.22 3.42
N ASP A 57 -8.26 7.79 2.26
CA ASP A 57 -8.14 8.53 0.99
C ASP A 57 -6.68 8.86 0.58
N ILE A 58 -5.71 8.07 1.04
CA ILE A 58 -4.30 8.20 0.64
C ILE A 58 -4.04 7.38 -0.63
N LEU A 59 -4.59 6.16 -0.68
CA LEU A 59 -4.46 5.24 -1.81
C LEU A 59 -5.82 4.88 -2.39
N GLU A 60 -5.90 4.65 -3.69
CA GLU A 60 -7.01 3.97 -4.34
C GLU A 60 -6.62 2.52 -4.62
N ARG A 61 -7.62 1.64 -4.70
CA ARG A 61 -7.42 0.24 -5.06
C ARG A 61 -8.35 -0.16 -6.20
N GLU A 62 -7.87 -1.03 -7.07
CA GLU A 62 -8.64 -1.60 -8.17
C GLU A 62 -8.46 -3.12 -8.18
N GLU A 63 -9.53 -3.84 -8.53
CA GLU A 63 -9.51 -5.30 -8.61
C GLU A 63 -8.89 -5.76 -9.94
N ILE A 64 -7.96 -6.70 -9.87
CA ILE A 64 -7.33 -7.36 -10.99
C ILE A 64 -8.23 -8.52 -11.40
N PRO A 65 -8.82 -8.50 -12.60
CA PRO A 65 -9.72 -9.56 -13.04
C PRO A 65 -9.00 -10.91 -13.11
N GLY A 66 -9.67 -11.96 -12.63
CA GLY A 66 -9.15 -13.33 -12.67
C GLY A 66 -8.20 -13.71 -11.52
N VAL A 67 -7.83 -12.77 -10.64
CA VAL A 67 -6.98 -13.05 -9.48
C VAL A 67 -7.83 -13.25 -8.22
N LYS A 68 -7.56 -14.33 -7.46
CA LYS A 68 -8.24 -14.61 -6.19
C LYS A 68 -7.40 -14.11 -5.00
N ASN A 69 -8.05 -13.89 -3.86
CA ASN A 69 -7.45 -13.50 -2.57
C ASN A 69 -6.84 -12.08 -2.54
N ALA A 70 -6.03 -11.76 -1.52
CA ALA A 70 -5.47 -10.42 -1.29
C ALA A 70 -4.59 -9.90 -2.44
N ALA A 71 -4.09 -10.79 -3.32
CA ALA A 71 -3.35 -10.44 -4.53
C ALA A 71 -4.24 -9.83 -5.62
N LYS A 72 -5.57 -9.88 -5.48
CA LYS A 72 -6.51 -9.31 -6.43
C LYS A 72 -6.54 -7.80 -6.46
N TRP A 73 -5.85 -7.11 -5.55
CA TRP A 73 -5.87 -5.65 -5.49
C TRP A 73 -4.54 -5.08 -5.99
N LYS A 74 -4.64 -4.11 -6.88
CA LYS A 74 -3.56 -3.14 -7.16
C LYS A 74 -3.89 -1.83 -6.46
N TYR A 75 -2.87 -1.13 -6.01
CA TYR A 75 -2.96 0.10 -5.22
C TYR A 75 -2.20 1.22 -5.92
N ARG A 76 -2.74 2.43 -5.90
CA ARG A 76 -2.08 3.65 -6.41
C ARG A 76 -2.39 4.80 -5.47
N LYS A 77 -1.54 5.82 -5.44
CA LYS A 77 -1.79 7.07 -4.73
C LYS A 77 -2.92 7.82 -5.39
N ILE A 78 -3.83 8.34 -4.58
CA ILE A 78 -4.90 9.21 -5.09
C ILE A 78 -4.25 10.52 -5.54
N GLN A 79 -4.24 10.77 -6.85
CA GLN A 79 -3.69 12.00 -7.43
C GLN A 79 -4.55 13.23 -7.16
N ASN A 80 -5.81 13.02 -6.75
CA ASN A 80 -6.78 14.05 -6.39
C ASN A 80 -7.14 13.96 -4.91
N ALA A 81 -6.15 13.97 -4.01
CA ALA A 81 -6.41 14.30 -2.62
C ALA A 81 -6.88 15.76 -2.60
N LYS A 82 -8.17 16.00 -2.85
CA LYS A 82 -8.79 17.29 -2.54
C LYS A 82 -8.43 17.53 -1.07
N PRO A 83 -7.75 18.62 -0.71
CA PRO A 83 -7.59 18.95 0.69
C PRO A 83 -9.01 19.01 1.24
N ASN A 84 -9.33 18.06 2.13
CA ASN A 84 -10.62 18.05 2.78
C ASN A 84 -10.65 19.35 3.60
N LYS A 85 -11.32 20.39 3.07
CA LYS A 85 -11.63 21.58 3.85
C LYS A 85 -12.57 21.09 4.93
N SER A 86 -12.02 20.99 6.15
CA SER A 86 -12.76 20.92 7.39
C SER A 86 -13.96 21.87 7.30
N ASN A 87 -15.15 21.34 7.57
CA ASN A 87 -16.35 22.12 7.84
C ASN A 87 -16.73 21.86 9.30
#